data_AF-A0A1G6FHK3-F1
#
_entry.id   AF-A0A1G6FHK3-F1
#
_cell.length_a   1.000
_cell.length_b   1.000
_cell.length_c   1.000
_cell.angle_alpha   90.00
_cell.angle_beta   90.00
_cell.angle_gamma   90.00
#
_symmetry.space_group_name_H-M   'P 1'
#
loop_
_entity.id
_entity.type
_entity.pdbx_description
1 polymer ?
#
loop_
_entity_poly.entity_id
_entity_poly.type
_entity_poly.pdbx_seq_one_letter_code
_entity_poly.pdbx_strand_id
1 'polypeptide(L)'
;MENKALVVIDLQNDITKNYKLIIERVNTAIDWASENDMRVIYIKHFNLSEKTRTFKPGSKGAELVPELNVVSENIFEKSKASALTCEAFSNFIDNNEIKEFYITGADATGCVKSTSYNLSALAITKLPVSVSG
;
A
#
# COMPACT_ATOMS: atom_id res chain seq x y z
N MET A 1 -18.51 -3.18 -6.69
CA MET A 1 -17.13 -2.91 -6.28
C MET A 1 -16.42 -2.26 -7.44
N GLU A 2 -16.07 -0.99 -7.28
CA GLU A 2 -15.44 -0.18 -8.33
C GLU A 2 -14.04 -0.70 -8.65
N ASN A 3 -13.51 -0.40 -9.84
CA ASN A 3 -12.13 -0.75 -10.24
C ASN A 3 -11.09 0.17 -9.59
N LYS A 4 -11.38 0.62 -8.36
CA LYS A 4 -10.63 1.58 -7.57
C LYS A 4 -10.15 0.95 -6.28
N ALA A 5 -8.96 1.33 -5.84
CA ALA A 5 -8.42 0.89 -4.57
C ALA A 5 -7.79 2.04 -3.78
N LEU A 6 -7.97 2.01 -2.46
CA LEU A 6 -7.12 2.72 -1.51
C LEU A 6 -6.04 1.75 -1.03
N VAL A 7 -4.77 2.14 -1.21
CA VAL A 7 -3.60 1.40 -0.76
C VAL A 7 -2.96 2.14 0.42
N VAL A 8 -2.94 1.50 1.58
CA VAL A 8 -2.37 2.02 2.83
C VAL A 8 -1.02 1.34 3.07
N ILE A 9 0.06 2.13 3.06
CA ILE A 9 1.44 1.63 3.00
C ILE A 9 2.18 1.82 4.33
N ASP A 10 2.73 0.72 4.86
CA ASP A 10 3.75 0.65 5.92
C ASP A 10 3.42 1.40 7.22
N LEU A 11 2.13 1.49 7.58
CA LEU A 11 1.71 1.98 8.89
C LEU A 11 1.80 0.86 9.93
N GLN A 12 3.03 0.51 10.29
CA GLN A 12 3.39 -0.52 11.27
C GLN A 12 4.04 0.08 12.51
N ASN A 13 4.07 -0.64 13.63
CA ASN A 13 4.55 -0.13 14.93
C ASN A 13 5.99 0.42 14.93
N ASP A 14 6.87 -0.09 14.06
CA ASP A 14 8.25 0.39 13.94
C ASP A 14 8.42 1.65 13.08
N ILE A 15 7.36 2.11 12.40
CA ILE A 15 7.38 3.40 11.72
C ILE A 15 7.53 4.50 12.79
N THR A 16 8.29 5.56 12.47
CA THR A 16 8.54 6.65 13.44
C THR A 16 7.24 7.21 14.02
N LYS A 17 7.26 7.71 15.26
CA LYS A 17 6.07 8.21 16.00
C LYS A 17 5.26 9.31 15.28
N ASN A 18 5.78 9.87 14.20
CA ASN A 18 5.08 10.85 13.36
C ASN A 18 3.83 10.27 12.67
N TYR A 19 3.66 8.94 12.59
CA TYR A 19 2.43 8.36 12.04
C TYR A 19 1.17 8.80 12.79
N LYS A 20 1.28 9.11 14.09
CA LYS A 20 0.15 9.59 14.89
C LYS A 20 -0.42 10.92 14.40
N LEU A 21 0.38 11.72 13.68
CA LEU A 21 -0.09 12.97 13.07
C LEU A 21 -0.95 12.74 11.82
N ILE A 22 -0.88 11.55 11.22
CA ILE A 22 -1.61 11.22 9.99
C ILE A 22 -2.67 10.15 10.18
N ILE A 23 -2.66 9.40 11.29
CA ILE A 23 -3.50 8.20 11.47
C ILE A 23 -4.99 8.51 11.39
N GLU A 24 -5.45 9.61 11.98
CA GLU A 24 -6.87 10.01 11.91
C GLU A 24 -7.29 10.28 10.45
N ARG A 25 -6.45 10.99 9.69
CA ARG A 25 -6.70 11.28 8.28
C ARG A 25 -6.65 10.03 7.41
N VAL A 26 -5.78 9.08 7.75
CA VAL A 26 -5.72 7.78 7.08
C VAL A 26 -7.00 7.00 7.34
N ASN A 27 -7.48 6.96 8.58
CA ASN A 27 -8.74 6.30 8.92
C ASN A 27 -9.93 6.95 8.22
N THR A 28 -9.99 8.29 8.15
CA THR A 28 -11.01 8.97 7.33
C THR A 28 -10.96 8.56 5.87
N ALA A 29 -9.76 8.38 5.29
CA ALA A 29 -9.63 7.89 3.92
C ALA A 29 -10.10 6.44 3.76
N ILE A 30 -9.87 5.59 4.76
CA ILE A 30 -10.35 4.20 4.80
C ILE A 30 -11.87 4.15 4.87
N ASP A 31 -12.47 4.97 5.72
CA ASP A 31 -13.92 5.06 5.87
C ASP A 31 -14.54 5.55 4.55
N TRP A 32 -14.00 6.62 3.97
CA TRP A 32 -14.42 7.13 2.65
C TRP A 32 -14.31 6.07 1.55
N ALA A 33 -13.20 5.32 1.48
CA ALA A 33 -13.01 4.27 0.50
C ALA A 33 -14.04 3.14 0.65
N SER A 34 -14.37 2.79 1.90
CA SER A 34 -15.37 1.76 2.22
C SER A 34 -16.78 2.21 1.84
N GLU A 35 -17.13 3.47 2.10
CA GLU A 35 -18.41 4.08 1.72
C GLU A 35 -18.60 4.20 0.20
N ASN A 36 -17.51 4.22 -0.56
CA ASN A 36 -17.51 4.39 -2.03
C ASN A 36 -17.23 3.07 -2.78
N ASP A 37 -17.44 1.91 -2.15
CA ASP A 37 -17.26 0.58 -2.75
C ASP A 37 -15.86 0.37 -3.37
N MET A 38 -14.85 1.03 -2.81
CA MET A 38 -13.44 0.87 -3.21
C MET A 38 -12.81 -0.27 -2.42
N ARG A 39 -11.83 -0.95 -3.04
CA ARG A 39 -11.03 -1.95 -2.33
C ARG A 39 -10.06 -1.24 -1.39
N VAL A 40 -10.15 -1.53 -0.09
CA VAL A 40 -9.12 -1.12 0.89
C VAL A 40 -8.06 -2.21 0.96
N ILE A 41 -6.80 -1.83 0.77
CA ILE A 41 -5.64 -2.73 0.72
C ILE A 41 -4.56 -2.21 1.67
N TYR A 42 -3.96 -3.10 2.43
CA TYR A 42 -2.89 -2.78 3.37
C TYR A 42 -1.58 -3.42 2.91
N ILE A 43 -0.50 -2.65 2.97
CA ILE A 43 0.85 -3.12 2.65
C ILE A 43 1.70 -3.05 3.91
N LYS A 44 2.33 -4.16 4.27
CA LYS A 44 3.34 -4.26 5.32
C LYS A 44 4.72 -4.37 4.68
N HIS A 45 5.67 -3.61 5.19
CA HIS A 45 7.07 -3.77 4.87
C HIS A 45 7.76 -4.69 5.87
N PHE A 46 8.63 -5.55 5.36
CA PHE A 46 9.52 -6.39 6.15
C PHE A 46 10.98 -6.20 5.75
N ASN A 47 11.82 -6.00 6.77
CA ASN A 47 13.26 -6.08 6.63
C ASN A 47 13.70 -7.54 6.82
N LEU A 48 14.34 -8.10 5.79
CA LEU A 48 14.76 -9.51 5.78
C LEU A 48 16.19 -9.74 6.28
N SER A 49 16.97 -8.67 6.46
CA SER A 49 18.33 -8.75 6.99
C SER A 49 18.32 -9.16 8.46
N GLU A 50 19.11 -10.17 8.84
CA GLU A 50 19.23 -10.62 10.23
C GLU A 50 19.67 -9.52 11.21
N LYS A 51 20.37 -8.50 10.70
CA LYS A 51 20.87 -7.37 11.48
C LYS A 51 19.82 -6.28 11.73
N THR A 52 18.67 -6.36 11.07
CA THR A 52 17.61 -5.36 11.27
C THR A 52 17.02 -5.45 12.67
N ARG A 53 16.65 -4.30 13.23
CA ARG A 53 15.92 -4.22 14.50
C ARG A 53 14.45 -3.88 14.30
N THR A 54 14.09 -3.37 13.14
CA THR A 54 12.76 -2.89 12.80
C THR A 54 12.16 -3.67 11.63
N PHE A 55 10.83 -3.75 11.58
CA PHE A 55 10.04 -4.42 10.55
C PHE A 55 10.43 -5.89 10.37
N LYS A 56 10.83 -6.57 11.44
CA LYS A 56 11.21 -7.98 11.38
C LYS A 56 9.94 -8.86 11.30
N PRO A 57 9.84 -9.81 10.36
CA PRO A 57 8.70 -10.72 10.30
C PRO A 57 8.40 -11.37 11.66
N GLY A 58 7.13 -11.37 12.07
CA GLY A 58 6.67 -11.92 13.34
C GLY A 58 7.01 -11.08 14.58
N SER A 59 7.62 -9.89 14.44
CA SER A 59 7.80 -8.97 15.57
C SER A 59 6.57 -8.07 15.75
N LYS A 60 6.35 -7.62 17.00
CA LYS A 60 5.34 -6.57 17.30
C LYS A 60 5.55 -5.31 16.47
N GLY A 61 6.80 -4.97 16.21
CA GLY A 61 7.18 -3.82 15.40
C GLY A 61 6.71 -3.89 13.95
N ALA A 62 6.50 -5.10 13.43
CA ALA A 62 6.04 -5.35 12.08
C ALA A 62 4.50 -5.52 11.96
N GLU A 63 3.77 -5.49 13.07
CA GLU A 63 2.30 -5.43 13.07
C GLU A 63 1.83 -4.04 12.64
N LEU A 64 0.65 -3.96 12.01
CA LEU A 64 -0.02 -2.68 11.73
C LEU A 64 -0.23 -1.93 13.05
N VAL A 65 -0.18 -0.60 13.00
CA VAL A 65 -0.44 0.21 14.20
C VAL A 65 -1.86 -0.04 14.71
N PRO A 66 -2.06 -0.20 16.04
CA PRO A 66 -3.36 -0.58 16.58
C PRO A 66 -4.45 0.48 16.38
N GLU A 67 -4.06 1.73 16.14
CA GLU A 67 -4.99 2.83 15.83
C GLU A 67 -5.49 2.83 14.38
N LEU A 68 -4.97 1.95 13.50
CA LEU A 68 -5.40 1.87 12.10
C LEU A 68 -6.70 1.07 11.96
N ASN A 69 -7.69 1.63 11.26
CA ASN A 69 -8.92 0.91 10.92
C ASN A 69 -8.60 -0.18 9.88
N VAL A 70 -8.57 -1.45 10.29
CA VAL A 70 -8.41 -2.59 9.37
C VAL A 70 -9.79 -3.14 9.03
N VAL A 71 -10.28 -2.80 7.82
CA VAL A 71 -11.64 -3.12 7.35
C VAL A 71 -11.67 -4.24 6.30
N SER A 72 -10.50 -4.78 5.95
CA SER A 72 -10.38 -5.88 4.98
C SER A 72 -9.19 -6.79 5.31
N GLU A 73 -9.26 -8.03 4.84
CA GLU A 73 -8.16 -9.00 4.91
C GLU A 73 -7.17 -8.86 3.74
N ASN A 74 -7.27 -7.80 2.92
CA ASN A 74 -6.38 -7.57 1.77
C ASN A 74 -5.04 -7.01 2.25
N ILE A 75 -4.25 -7.83 2.95
CA ILE A 75 -2.96 -7.46 3.53
C ILE A 75 -1.86 -8.17 2.76
N PHE A 76 -0.93 -7.38 2.19
CA PHE A 76 0.18 -7.89 1.42
C PHE A 76 1.52 -7.46 2.04
N GLU A 77 2.54 -8.28 1.81
CA GLU A 77 3.85 -8.11 2.43
C GLU A 77 4.91 -7.85 1.37
N LYS A 78 5.77 -6.85 1.61
CA LYS A 78 6.86 -6.48 0.71
C LYS A 78 8.18 -6.35 1.47
N SER A 79 9.28 -6.57 0.76
CA SER A 79 10.64 -6.37 1.29
C SER A 79 11.44 -5.31 0.54
N LYS A 80 10.87 -4.72 -0.52
CA LYS A 80 11.46 -3.61 -1.28
C LYS A 80 10.57 -2.37 -1.16
N ALA A 81 11.06 -1.24 -1.66
CA ALA A 81 10.38 0.05 -1.54
C ALA A 81 8.97 0.03 -2.16
N SER A 82 8.86 -0.42 -3.41
CA SER A 82 7.60 -0.46 -4.16
C SER A 82 6.73 -1.66 -3.78
N ALA A 83 5.44 -1.43 -3.53
CA ALA A 83 4.47 -2.50 -3.27
C ALA A 83 4.29 -3.46 -4.45
N LEU A 84 4.52 -3.00 -5.68
CA LEU A 84 4.45 -3.84 -6.89
C LEU A 84 5.54 -4.92 -6.97
N THR A 85 6.51 -4.91 -6.05
CA THR A 85 7.47 -6.02 -5.89
C THR A 85 6.89 -7.21 -5.14
N CYS A 86 5.70 -7.07 -4.54
CA CYS A 86 4.94 -8.17 -3.98
C CYS A 86 4.10 -8.81 -5.09
N GLU A 87 4.45 -10.02 -5.53
CA GLU A 87 3.73 -10.73 -6.59
C GLU A 87 2.26 -10.96 -6.24
N ALA A 88 1.95 -11.28 -4.98
CA ALA A 88 0.57 -11.46 -4.53
C ALA A 88 -0.26 -10.18 -4.69
N PHE A 89 0.31 -9.01 -4.40
CA PHE A 89 -0.36 -7.72 -4.61
C PHE A 89 -0.56 -7.40 -6.10
N SER A 90 0.47 -7.62 -6.92
CA SER A 90 0.38 -7.40 -8.37
C SER A 90 -0.68 -8.32 -9.02
N ASN A 91 -0.68 -9.61 -8.65
CA ASN A 91 -1.70 -10.56 -9.11
C ASN A 91 -3.09 -10.18 -8.61
N PHE A 92 -3.21 -9.67 -7.37
CA PHE A 92 -4.49 -9.20 -6.84
C PHE A 92 -5.03 -8.02 -7.65
N ILE A 93 -4.18 -7.05 -8.02
CA ILE A 93 -4.56 -5.93 -8.90
C ILE A 93 -5.11 -6.43 -10.22
N ASP A 94 -4.39 -7.34 -10.89
CA ASP A 94 -4.76 -7.83 -12.21
C ASP A 94 -6.04 -8.67 -12.17
N ASN A 95 -6.15 -9.60 -11.21
CA ASN A 95 -7.32 -10.47 -11.05
C ASN A 95 -8.60 -9.69 -10.69
N ASN A 96 -8.46 -8.50 -10.11
CA ASN A 96 -9.58 -7.62 -9.75
C ASN A 96 -9.78 -6.46 -10.72
N GLU A 97 -9.00 -6.42 -11.82
CA GLU A 97 -9.04 -5.37 -12.84
C GLU A 97 -8.97 -3.95 -12.28
N ILE A 98 -8.16 -3.73 -11.23
CA ILE A 98 -8.02 -2.43 -10.56
C ILE A 98 -7.26 -1.47 -11.48
N LYS A 99 -7.85 -0.30 -11.73
CA LYS A 99 -7.35 0.70 -12.69
C LYS A 99 -7.00 2.04 -12.04
N GLU A 100 -7.62 2.37 -10.91
CA GLU A 100 -7.43 3.64 -10.23
C GLU A 100 -6.97 3.41 -8.79
N PHE A 101 -5.95 4.16 -8.37
CA PHE A 101 -5.28 3.97 -7.09
C PHE A 101 -5.23 5.28 -6.31
N TYR A 102 -5.65 5.21 -5.07
CA TYR A 102 -5.44 6.22 -4.05
C TYR A 102 -4.41 5.66 -3.08
N ILE A 103 -3.40 6.45 -2.72
CA ILE A 103 -2.25 5.95 -1.96
C ILE A 103 -2.05 6.84 -0.75
N THR A 104 -1.92 6.20 0.41
CA THR A 104 -1.59 6.84 1.69
C THR A 104 -0.63 5.95 2.47
N GLY A 105 -0.02 6.48 3.53
CA GLY A 105 0.90 5.73 4.38
C GLY A 105 2.24 6.42 4.59
N ALA A 106 3.28 5.64 4.88
CA ALA A 106 4.59 6.15 5.24
C ALA A 106 5.75 5.34 4.63
N ASP A 107 6.96 5.88 4.47
CA ASP A 107 7.21 7.32 4.37
C ASP A 107 6.91 7.85 2.96
N ALA A 108 6.42 9.10 2.89
CA ALA A 108 6.07 9.82 1.67
C ALA A 108 7.23 9.87 0.67
N THR A 109 8.47 9.99 1.14
CA THR A 109 9.65 10.11 0.26
C THR A 109 10.23 8.77 -0.20
N GLY A 110 9.82 7.67 0.44
CA GLY A 110 10.31 6.32 0.20
C GLY A 110 9.25 5.42 -0.43
N CYS A 111 8.68 4.52 0.36
CA CYS A 111 7.77 3.46 -0.09
C CYS A 111 6.52 4.00 -0.80
N VAL A 112 5.94 5.09 -0.29
CA VAL A 112 4.79 5.75 -0.93
C VAL A 112 5.19 6.27 -2.31
N LYS A 113 6.25 7.10 -2.40
CA LYS A 113 6.74 7.63 -3.67
C LYS A 113 7.06 6.54 -4.69
N SER A 114 7.80 5.50 -4.28
CA SER A 114 8.19 4.41 -5.18
C SER A 114 6.95 3.67 -5.71
N THR A 115 5.99 3.38 -4.84
CA THR A 115 4.76 2.67 -5.22
C THR A 115 3.91 3.54 -6.16
N SER A 116 3.70 4.81 -5.83
CA SER A 116 2.97 5.75 -6.69
C SER A 116 3.60 5.91 -8.07
N TYR A 117 4.94 6.03 -8.13
CA TYR A 117 5.66 6.12 -9.40
C TYR A 117 5.51 4.86 -10.25
N ASN A 118 5.66 3.68 -9.65
CA ASN A 118 5.56 2.42 -10.41
C ASN A 118 4.12 2.11 -10.85
N LEU A 119 3.10 2.44 -10.05
CA LEU A 119 1.70 2.29 -10.47
C LEU A 119 1.35 3.21 -11.64
N SER A 120 1.86 4.45 -11.64
CA SER A 120 1.71 5.37 -12.78
C SER A 120 2.40 4.82 -14.04
N ALA A 121 3.61 4.28 -13.92
CA ALA A 121 4.30 3.64 -15.04
C ALA A 121 3.54 2.41 -15.57
N LEU A 122 2.94 1.60 -14.69
CA LEU A 122 2.13 0.45 -15.09
C LEU A 122 0.89 0.88 -15.89
N ALA A 123 0.22 1.96 -15.47
CA ALA A 123 -0.89 2.53 -16.20
C ALA A 123 -0.47 3.00 -17.61
N ILE A 124 0.71 3.62 -17.74
CA ILE A 124 1.28 4.01 -19.04
C ILE A 124 1.54 2.79 -19.92
N THR A 125 2.11 1.70 -19.39
CA THR A 125 2.37 0.48 -20.18
C THR A 125 1.10 -0.26 -20.61
N LYS A 126 0.00 -0.11 -19.86
CA LYS A 126 -1.29 -0.73 -20.18
C LYS A 126 -2.14 0.12 -21.11
N LEU A 127 -1.87 1.41 -21.26
CA LEU A 127 -2.44 2.20 -22.35
C LEU A 127 -1.78 1.75 -23.66
N PRO A 128 -2.54 1.33 -24.69
CA PRO A 128 -1.95 1.02 -25.97
C PRO A 128 -1.24 2.29 -26.46
N VAL A 129 0.08 2.19 -26.67
CA VAL A 129 0.80 3.20 -27.43
C VAL A 129 0.30 3.07 -28.86
N SER A 130 -0.80 3.75 -29.18
CA SER A 130 -1.22 3.94 -30.56
C SER A 130 -0.23 4.93 -31.18
N VAL A 131 0.90 4.42 -31.64
CA VAL A 131 1.66 5.10 -32.68
C VAL A 131 0.80 5.04 -33.94
N SER A 132 0.05 6.10 -34.19
CA SER A 132 -0.44 6.39 -35.53
C SER A 132 0.77 6.50 -36.45
N GLY A 133 0.82 5.61 -37.45
CA GLY A 133 1.87 5.60 -38.48
C GLY A 133 1.84 6.81 -39.39
#